data_AF-A0A7S2YTB6-F1
#
_entry.id   AF-A0A7S2YTB6-F1
#
_cell.length_a   1.000
_cell.length_b   1.000
_cell.length_c   1.000
_cell.angle_alpha   90.00
_cell.angle_beta   90.00
_cell.angle_gamma   90.00
#
_symmetry.space_group_name_H-M   'P 1'
#
loop_
_entity.id
_entity.type
_entity.pdbx_description
1 polymer ?
#
loop_
_entity_poly.entity_id
_entity_poly.type
_entity_poly.pdbx_seq_one_letter_code
_entity_poly.pdbx_strand_id
1 'polypeptide(L)'
;ISDEHYGSMDENLRPEEQEEQEKMLDYLEDRVLDSVMIGPSRTIRNDAPYGLRQVVDVILKALSPGVNDPTTAQDGIFHAAAIVTEFLQRVPPDAVRKTDGGG
;
A
#
# COMPACT_ATOMS: atom_id res chain seq x y z
N ILE A 1 -32.95 -28.62 -30.87
CA ILE A 1 -31.81 -27.74 -30.52
C ILE A 1 -31.76 -27.80 -28.99
N SER A 2 -31.28 -28.92 -28.42
CA SER A 2 -29.88 -29.18 -28.02
C SER A 2 -29.48 -28.18 -26.92
N ASP A 3 -29.74 -28.48 -25.64
CA ASP A 3 -28.89 -29.26 -24.71
C ASP A 3 -27.62 -28.49 -24.33
N GLU A 4 -27.73 -27.65 -23.30
CA GLU A 4 -26.59 -27.18 -22.50
C GLU A 4 -26.75 -27.72 -21.08
N HIS A 5 -26.25 -28.94 -20.94
CA HIS A 5 -25.88 -29.55 -19.69
C HIS A 5 -24.78 -28.68 -19.04
N TYR A 6 -25.15 -27.67 -18.27
CA TYR A 6 -24.26 -27.13 -17.23
C TYR A 6 -24.10 -28.24 -16.21
N GLY A 7 -23.08 -29.08 -16.44
CA GLY A 7 -22.66 -30.12 -15.52
C GLY A 7 -22.55 -29.51 -14.14
N SER A 8 -23.17 -30.19 -13.18
CA SER A 8 -23.02 -29.99 -11.75
C SER A 8 -21.62 -29.47 -11.43
N MET A 9 -21.51 -28.18 -11.10
CA MET A 9 -20.40 -27.71 -10.29
C MET A 9 -20.47 -28.56 -9.03
N ASP A 10 -19.52 -29.48 -8.89
CA ASP A 10 -19.37 -30.28 -7.70
C ASP A 10 -19.07 -29.28 -6.57
N GLU A 11 -20.11 -28.87 -5.84
CA GLU A 11 -20.03 -27.89 -4.75
C GLU A 11 -19.14 -28.38 -3.59
N ASN A 12 -18.70 -29.63 -3.65
CA ASN A 12 -17.77 -30.22 -2.71
C ASN A 12 -16.44 -30.50 -3.42
N LEU A 13 -15.51 -29.53 -3.33
CA LEU A 13 -14.09 -29.79 -3.60
C LEU A 13 -13.69 -31.08 -2.89
N ARG A 14 -12.93 -31.93 -3.58
CA ARG A 14 -12.46 -33.18 -2.99
C ARG A 14 -11.62 -32.85 -1.74
N PRO A 15 -11.62 -33.69 -0.70
CA PRO A 15 -10.91 -33.39 0.56
C PRO A 15 -9.45 -32.97 0.36
N GLU A 16 -8.76 -33.55 -0.63
CA GLU A 16 -7.39 -33.20 -1.00
C GLU A 16 -7.24 -31.79 -1.60
N GLU A 17 -8.25 -31.30 -2.33
CA GLU A 17 -8.26 -29.96 -2.91
C GLU A 17 -8.58 -28.90 -1.85
N GLN A 18 -9.38 -29.25 -0.83
CA GLN A 18 -9.64 -28.40 0.34
C GLN A 18 -8.37 -28.24 1.17
N GLU A 19 -7.64 -29.33 1.43
CA GLU A 19 -6.39 -29.31 2.19
C GLU A 19 -5.27 -28.52 1.47
N GLU A 20 -5.19 -28.62 0.13
CA GLU A 20 -4.26 -27.80 -0.66
C GLU A 20 -4.63 -26.31 -0.64
N GLN A 21 -5.91 -25.98 -0.70
CA GLN A 21 -6.38 -24.59 -0.59
C GLN A 21 -6.10 -24.00 0.79
N GLU A 22 -6.32 -24.76 1.87
CA GLU A 22 -6.05 -24.32 3.23
C GLU A 22 -4.55 -24.06 3.43
N LYS A 23 -3.67 -24.97 2.97
CA LYS A 23 -2.22 -24.75 2.98
C LYS A 23 -1.77 -23.55 2.16
N MET A 24 -2.43 -23.29 1.02
CA MET A 24 -2.15 -22.11 0.20
C MET A 24 -2.56 -20.83 0.92
N LEU A 25 -3.70 -20.83 1.61
CA LEU A 25 -4.15 -19.69 2.40
C LEU A 25 -3.21 -19.39 3.56
N ASP A 26 -2.81 -20.41 4.33
CA ASP A 26 -1.83 -20.26 5.41
C ASP A 26 -0.50 -19.71 4.88
N TYR A 27 -0.01 -20.27 3.76
CA TYR A 27 1.21 -19.78 3.11
C TYR A 27 1.09 -18.32 2.66
N LEU A 28 -0.05 -17.91 2.12
CA LEU A 28 -0.30 -16.53 1.71
C LEU A 28 -0.42 -15.60 2.91
N GLU A 29 -1.10 -16.03 3.98
CA GLU A 29 -1.25 -15.26 5.21
C GLU A 29 0.12 -14.97 5.83
N ASP A 30 0.94 -15.99 6.01
CA ASP A 30 2.33 -15.85 6.48
C ASP A 30 3.12 -14.89 5.59
N ARG A 31 2.98 -15.01 4.27
CA ARG A 31 3.70 -14.16 3.31
C ARG A 31 3.27 -12.70 3.36
N VAL A 32 1.98 -12.44 3.56
CA VAL A 32 1.42 -11.08 3.69
C VAL A 32 1.85 -10.47 5.03
N LEU A 33 1.75 -11.22 6.13
CA LEU A 33 2.18 -10.75 7.45
C LEU A 33 3.68 -10.39 7.46
N ASP A 34 4.53 -11.23 6.88
CA ASP A 34 5.97 -10.97 6.75
C ASP A 34 6.30 -9.75 5.87
N SER A 35 5.38 -9.33 4.99
CA SER A 35 5.60 -8.15 4.14
C SER A 35 5.41 -6.83 4.89
N VAL A 36 4.82 -6.89 6.10
CA VAL A 36 4.52 -5.71 6.92
C VAL A 36 5.52 -5.60 8.07
N MET A 37 6.45 -4.65 7.97
CA MET A 37 7.38 -4.35 9.07
C MET A 37 6.87 -3.22 9.96
N ILE A 38 6.66 -3.50 11.25
CA ILE A 38 6.35 -2.53 12.30
C ILE A 38 7.65 -2.15 13.04
N GLY A 39 8.07 -0.88 12.94
CA GLY A 39 9.26 -0.35 13.61
C GLY A 39 8.92 0.70 14.68
N PRO A 40 9.88 1.08 15.55
CA PRO A 40 9.66 2.03 16.65
C PRO A 40 9.45 3.49 16.21
N SER A 41 9.66 3.80 14.93
CA SER A 41 9.51 5.14 14.37
C SER A 41 9.00 5.08 12.93
N ARG A 42 8.30 6.13 12.49
CA ARG A 42 7.98 6.33 11.07
C ARG A 42 9.28 6.45 10.27
N THR A 43 9.41 5.69 9.20
CA THR A 43 10.54 5.77 8.28
C THR A 43 10.03 6.18 6.91
N ILE A 44 10.79 6.96 6.15
CA ILE A 44 10.41 7.33 4.76
C ILE A 44 10.17 6.08 3.90
N ARG A 45 10.84 4.98 4.23
CA ARG A 45 10.76 3.71 3.50
C ARG A 45 9.40 3.01 3.65
N ASN A 46 8.74 3.17 4.80
CA ASN A 46 7.44 2.56 5.10
C ASN A 46 6.30 3.60 5.25
N ASP A 47 6.62 4.89 5.26
CA ASP A 47 5.69 6.01 5.45
C ASP A 47 6.12 7.18 4.55
N ALA A 48 5.74 7.08 3.28
CA ALA A 48 5.94 8.10 2.27
C ALA A 48 5.44 9.51 2.70
N PRO A 49 4.23 9.66 3.28
CA PRO A 49 3.76 10.93 3.82
C PRO A 49 4.68 11.55 4.88
N TYR A 50 5.36 10.73 5.69
CA TYR A 50 6.34 11.21 6.67
C TYR A 50 7.54 11.90 6.01
N GLY A 51 8.03 11.38 4.88
CA GLY A 51 9.10 12.00 4.11
C GLY A 51 8.72 13.38 3.56
N LEU A 52 7.51 13.53 3.03
CA LEU A 52 7.00 14.84 2.57
C LEU A 52 6.92 15.84 3.74
N ARG A 53 6.47 15.39 4.91
CA ARG A 53 6.41 16.24 6.11
C ARG A 53 7.80 16.74 6.54
N GLN A 54 8.82 15.90 6.48
CA GLN A 54 10.20 16.34 6.77
C GLN A 54 10.68 17.44 5.82
N VAL A 55 10.35 17.35 4.52
CA VAL A 55 10.68 18.40 3.55
C VAL A 55 9.95 19.70 3.88
N VAL A 56 8.66 19.62 4.23
CA VAL A 56 7.87 20.79 4.65
C VAL A 56 8.45 21.45 5.90
N ASP A 57 8.90 20.68 6.88
CA ASP A 57 9.52 21.22 8.10
C ASP A 57 10.81 21.98 7.80
N VAL A 58 11.62 21.52 6.84
CA VAL A 58 12.81 22.25 6.36
C VAL A 58 12.42 23.58 5.69
N ILE A 59 11.40 23.58 4.83
CA ILE A 59 10.90 24.79 4.16
C ILE A 59 10.42 25.81 5.21
N LEU A 60 9.62 25.37 6.18
CA LEU A 60 9.10 26.24 7.25
C LEU A 60 10.23 26.81 8.11
N LYS A 61 11.26 26.01 8.40
CA LYS A 61 12.45 26.47 9.12
C LYS A 61 13.22 27.53 8.32
N ALA A 62 13.41 27.31 7.02
CA ALA A 62 14.08 28.25 6.13
C ALA A 62 13.34 29.60 6.04
N LEU A 63 12.00 29.57 5.99
CA LEU A 63 11.14 30.77 5.97
C LEU A 63 11.00 31.48 7.32
N SER A 64 11.48 30.88 8.41
CA SER A 64 11.33 31.48 9.73
C SER A 64 12.14 32.79 9.85
N PRO A 65 11.69 33.78 10.64
CA PRO A 65 12.37 35.07 10.77
C PRO A 65 13.82 34.99 11.24
N GLY A 66 14.17 33.91 11.97
CA GLY A 66 15.52 33.70 12.48
C GLY A 66 16.49 33.09 11.46
N VAL A 67 15.98 32.45 10.40
CA VAL A 67 16.81 31.87 9.32
C VAL A 67 16.73 32.73 8.07
N ASN A 68 15.51 33.04 7.61
CA ASN A 68 15.23 33.86 6.43
C ASN A 68 16.07 33.47 5.19
N ASP A 69 16.06 32.18 4.85
CA ASP A 69 16.76 31.62 3.69
C ASP A 69 15.74 31.26 2.58
N PRO A 70 15.42 32.21 1.69
CA PRO A 70 14.45 31.99 0.63
C PRO A 70 14.94 31.03 -0.46
N THR A 71 16.26 30.87 -0.64
CA THR A 71 16.81 29.92 -1.63
C THR A 71 16.55 28.49 -1.17
N THR A 72 16.89 28.16 0.08
CA THR A 72 16.58 26.84 0.66
C THR A 72 15.07 26.56 0.66
N ALA A 73 14.24 27.57 0.96
CA ALA A 73 12.79 27.41 0.92
C ALA A 73 12.28 27.10 -0.51
N GLN A 74 12.78 27.81 -1.52
CA GLN A 74 12.44 27.58 -2.92
C GLN A 74 12.83 26.17 -3.38
N ASP A 75 14.07 25.75 -3.10
CA ASP A 75 14.56 24.42 -3.46
C ASP A 75 13.73 23.32 -2.77
N GLY A 76 13.42 23.50 -1.49
CA GLY A 76 12.54 22.59 -0.76
C GLY A 76 11.15 22.47 -1.37
N ILE A 77 10.54 23.57 -1.84
CA ILE A 77 9.25 23.56 -2.53
C ILE A 77 9.33 22.76 -3.84
N PHE A 78 10.39 22.92 -4.63
CA PHE A 78 10.58 22.12 -5.85
C PHE A 78 10.71 20.63 -5.54
N HIS A 79 11.43 20.26 -4.48
CA HIS A 79 11.49 18.87 -4.03
C HIS A 79 10.12 18.33 -3.59
N ALA A 80 9.36 19.09 -2.80
CA ALA A 80 8.02 18.70 -2.39
C ALA A 80 7.08 18.51 -3.58
N ALA A 81 7.15 19.40 -4.57
CA ALA A 81 6.38 19.28 -5.80
C ALA A 81 6.72 18.01 -6.58
N ALA A 82 8.01 17.72 -6.78
CA ALA A 82 8.47 16.51 -7.47
C ALA A 82 7.97 15.23 -6.77
N ILE A 83 8.03 15.19 -5.44
CA ILE A 83 7.53 14.07 -4.63
C ILE A 83 6.02 13.88 -4.85
N VAL A 84 5.23 14.95 -4.76
CA VAL A 84 3.76 14.87 -4.97
C VAL A 84 3.42 14.45 -6.39
N THR A 85 4.12 14.98 -7.40
CA THR A 85 3.94 14.58 -8.80
C THR A 85 4.19 13.09 -8.99
N GLU A 86 5.26 12.55 -8.42
CA GLU A 86 5.57 11.12 -8.47
C GLU A 86 4.47 10.28 -7.79
N PHE A 87 3.94 10.71 -6.64
CA PHE A 87 2.84 10.01 -5.99
C PHE A 87 1.55 9.99 -6.82
N LEU A 88 1.23 11.11 -7.47
CA LEU A 88 0.03 11.23 -8.30
C LEU A 88 0.11 10.39 -9.58
N GLN A 89 1.31 10.04 -10.04
CA GLN A 89 1.52 9.18 -11.22
C GLN A 89 1.41 7.68 -10.89
N ARG A 90 1.36 7.30 -9.61
CA ARG A 90 1.23 5.90 -9.20
C ARG A 90 -0.24 5.52 -9.13
N VAL A 91 -0.60 4.47 -9.87
CA VAL A 91 -1.91 3.80 -9.70
C VAL A 91 -1.81 2.97 -8.42
N PRO A 92 -2.60 3.25 -7.37
CA PRO A 92 -2.64 2.37 -6.21
C PRO A 92 -3.10 0.98 -6.65
N PRO A 93 -2.54 -0.10 -6.09
CA PRO A 93 -2.98 -1.45 -6.43
C PRO A 93 -4.49 -1.58 -6.16
N ASP A 94 -5.16 -2.39 -6.97
CA ASP A 94 -6.59 -2.63 -6.82
C ASP A 94 -6.91 -3.01 -5.37
N ALA A 95 -7.88 -2.31 -4.79
CA ALA A 95 -8.32 -2.58 -3.44
C ALA A 95 -9.08 -3.92 -3.40
N VAL A 96 -8.36 -5.01 -3.22
CA VAL A 96 -8.97 -6.32 -2.95
C VAL A 96 -9.44 -6.31 -1.50
N ARG A 97 -10.68 -5.85 -1.28
CA ARG A 97 -11.38 -6.12 -0.03
C ARG A 97 -12.02 -7.50 -0.14
N LYS A 98 -11.44 -8.49 0.54
CA LYS A 98 -12.18 -9.70 0.89
C LYS A 98 -13.22 -9.26 1.92
N THR A 99 -14.46 -9.11 1.50
CA THR A 99 -15.56 -9.06 2.46
C THR A 99 -15.69 -10.47 3.00
N ASP A 100 -15.34 -10.68 4.25
CA ASP A 100 -15.77 -11.90 4.93
C ASP A 100 -17.30 -11.86 4.91
N GLY A 101 -17.89 -12.73 4.09
CA GLY A 101 -19.31 -13.02 4.13
C GLY A 101 -19.61 -13.75 5.43
N GLY A 102 -19.63 -13.01 6.54
CA GLY A 102 -20.18 -13.43 7.82
C GLY A 102 -21.60 -12.89 7.95
N GLY A 103 -22.59 -13.79 7.85
CA GLY A 103 -23.93 -13.57 8.39
C GLY A 103 -23.96 -13.72 9.91
#